data_AF-A0A5N5UT16-F1
#
_entry.id   AF-A0A5N5UT16-F1
#
_cell.length_a   1.000
_cell.length_b   1.000
_cell.length_c   1.000
_cell.angle_alpha   90.00
_cell.angle_beta   90.00
_cell.angle_gamma   90.00
#
_symmetry.space_group_name_H-M   'P 1'
#
loop_
_entity.id
_entity.type
_entity.pdbx_description
1 polymer ?
#
loop_
_entity_poly.entity_id
_entity_poly.type
_entity_poly.pdbx_seq_one_letter_code
_entity_poly.pdbx_strand_id
1 'polypeptide(L)'
;MDLHTELERLKADPDASRVFGEPYQTPDGTTILPVAKIGGRSRGHADGPVARPAGVFVIKDGKVRWRSAVDDTRVAMMGILVGLVSATLAGVAMVKRPPWPDVRGTFTR
;
A
#
# COMPACT_ATOMS: atom_id res chain seq x y z
N MET A 1 25.47 19.23 -1.50
CA MET A 1 24.37 19.15 -0.51
C MET A 1 24.96 18.41 0.68
N ASP A 2 25.07 19.07 1.83
CA ASP A 2 25.79 18.55 3.00
C ASP A 2 24.82 17.80 3.93
N LEU A 3 25.18 16.57 4.31
CA LEU A 3 24.34 15.65 5.07
C LEU A 3 24.15 16.12 6.52
N HIS A 4 25.16 16.83 7.05
CA HIS A 4 25.10 17.42 8.39
C HIS A 4 24.04 18.52 8.45
N THR A 5 23.99 19.38 7.42
CA THR A 5 22.98 20.44 7.30
C THR A 5 21.55 19.90 7.23
N GLU A 6 21.31 18.78 6.52
CA GLU A 6 19.97 18.17 6.48
C GLU A 6 19.58 17.46 7.79
N LEU A 7 20.56 16.88 8.48
CA LEU A 7 20.30 16.29 9.80
C LEU A 7 19.85 17.36 10.80
N GLU A 8 20.50 18.53 10.79
CA GLU A 8 20.13 19.64 11.65
C GLU A 8 18.74 20.20 11.31
N ARG A 9 18.39 20.27 10.02
CA ARG A 9 17.03 20.63 9.58
C ARG A 9 15.98 19.64 10.07
N LEU A 10 16.25 18.34 9.96
CA LEU A 10 15.35 17.28 10.44
C LEU A 10 15.17 17.34 11.96
N LYS A 11 16.23 17.60 12.73
CA LYS A 11 16.14 17.77 14.19
C LYS A 11 15.33 19.00 14.58
N ALA A 12 15.41 20.06 13.79
CA ALA A 12 14.67 21.30 13.99
C ALA A 12 13.19 21.20 13.54
N ASP A 13 12.82 20.16 12.79
CA ASP A 13 11.45 19.94 12.34
C ASP A 13 10.61 19.26 13.44
N PRO A 14 9.63 19.96 14.04
CA PRO A 14 8.77 19.39 15.07
C PRO A 14 7.92 18.21 14.56
N ASP A 15 7.68 18.11 13.25
CA ASP A 15 6.94 17.02 12.63
C ASP A 15 7.82 15.79 12.34
N ALA A 16 9.15 15.90 12.39
CA ALA A 16 10.04 14.75 12.20
C ALA A 16 9.82 13.68 13.28
N SER A 17 9.57 14.10 14.52
CA SER A 17 9.19 13.22 15.64
C SER A 17 7.86 12.47 15.42
N ARG A 18 6.99 13.03 14.58
CA ARG A 18 5.71 12.42 14.22
C ARG A 18 5.83 11.46 13.04
N VAL A 19 6.91 11.55 12.25
CA VAL A 19 7.21 10.68 11.11
C VAL A 19 8.07 9.48 11.54
N PHE A 20 9.08 9.70 12.37
CA PHE A 20 10.00 8.65 12.83
C PHE A 20 9.76 8.33 14.30
N GLY A 21 9.47 7.07 14.60
CA GLY A 21 9.32 6.60 15.98
C GLY A 21 10.67 6.35 16.66
N GLU A 22 10.65 6.02 17.95
CA GLU A 22 11.85 5.60 18.67
C GLU A 22 12.51 4.37 18.01
N PRO A 23 13.81 4.43 17.70
CA PRO A 23 14.53 3.26 17.22
C PRO A 23 14.57 2.18 18.30
N TYR A 24 14.16 0.97 17.95
CA TYR A 24 14.22 -0.19 18.84
C TYR A 24 15.32 -1.15 18.40
N GLN A 25 16.19 -1.54 19.33
CA GLN A 25 17.21 -2.56 19.08
C GLN A 25 16.73 -3.93 19.57
N THR A 26 16.78 -4.90 18.66
CA THR A 26 16.52 -6.31 18.97
C THR A 26 17.78 -6.95 19.56
N PRO A 27 17.67 -7.98 20.43
CA PRO A 27 18.84 -8.68 20.99
C PRO A 27 19.84 -9.19 19.95
N ASP A 28 19.37 -9.48 18.74
CA ASP A 28 20.20 -9.92 17.60
C ASP A 28 20.98 -8.77 16.90
N GLY A 29 21.10 -7.60 17.53
CA GLY A 29 21.80 -6.43 16.98
C GLY A 29 21.09 -5.74 15.82
N THR A 30 19.80 -6.03 15.60
CA THR A 30 18.98 -5.41 14.55
C THR A 30 18.31 -4.14 15.06
N THR A 31 18.52 -3.02 14.38
CA THR A 31 17.83 -1.76 14.68
C THR A 31 16.60 -1.62 13.80
N ILE A 32 15.44 -1.46 14.45
CA ILE A 32 14.15 -1.23 13.80
C ILE A 32 13.79 0.23 14.01
N LEU A 33 13.60 0.98 12.92
CA LEU A 33 13.15 2.37 12.94
C LEU A 33 11.72 2.46 12.39
N PRO A 34 10.70 2.66 13.25
CA PRO A 34 9.33 2.82 12.82
C PRO A 34 9.11 4.11 12.05
N VAL A 35 8.32 4.04 10.97
CA VAL A 35 7.98 5.21 10.15
C VAL A 35 6.47 5.30 9.98
N ALA A 36 5.93 6.47 10.30
CA ALA A 36 4.55 6.84 10.09
C ALA A 36 4.44 7.89 8.99
N LYS A 37 3.34 7.83 8.23
CA LYS A 37 2.89 8.88 7.34
C LYS A 37 1.90 9.74 8.09
N ILE A 38 2.16 11.04 8.13
CA ILE A 38 1.26 12.03 8.71
C ILE A 38 0.38 12.55 7.57
N GLY A 39 -0.93 12.33 7.64
CA GLY A 39 -1.80 12.84 6.60
C GLY A 39 -3.28 12.51 6.76
N GLY A 40 -4.11 13.41 6.24
CA GLY A 40 -5.56 13.30 6.27
C GLY A 40 -6.18 13.88 7.55
N ARG A 41 -7.46 14.24 7.43
CA ARG A 41 -8.33 14.56 8.58
C ARG A 41 -8.87 13.25 9.17
N SER A 42 -8.92 13.16 10.49
CA SER A 42 -9.61 12.04 11.15
C SER A 42 -11.06 11.98 10.66
N ARG A 43 -11.49 10.82 10.17
CA ARG A 43 -12.91 10.55 9.89
C ARG A 43 -13.60 10.27 11.22
N GLY A 44 -13.80 11.32 12.00
CA GLY A 44 -14.51 11.28 13.29
C GLY A 44 -13.60 11.57 14.48
N HIS A 45 -14.00 12.56 15.27
CA HIS A 45 -13.70 12.75 16.70
C HIS A 45 -12.31 13.22 17.13
N ALA A 46 -11.37 13.53 16.22
CA ALA A 46 -10.19 14.30 16.58
C ALA A 46 -9.80 15.26 15.46
N ASP A 47 -9.86 16.57 15.74
CA ASP A 47 -9.33 17.59 14.83
C ASP A 47 -7.80 17.52 14.93
N GLY A 48 -7.19 16.78 14.01
CA GLY A 48 -5.75 16.59 13.99
C GLY A 48 -5.29 15.66 12.87
N PRO A 49 -4.01 15.78 12.45
CA PRO A 49 -3.43 14.88 11.49
C PRO A 49 -3.39 13.44 12.04
N VAL A 50 -3.84 12.48 11.24
CA VAL A 50 -3.77 11.06 11.60
C VAL A 50 -2.40 10.50 11.20
N ALA A 51 -1.66 9.95 12.16
CA ALA A 51 -0.48 9.15 11.89
C ALA A 51 -0.91 7.75 11.45
N ARG A 52 -0.55 7.36 10.23
CA ARG A 52 -0.75 5.98 9.73
C ARG A 52 0.61 5.30 9.61
N PRO A 53 0.76 4.04 10.07
CA PRO A 53 2.02 3.33 9.90
C PRO A 53 2.34 3.20 8.41
N ALA A 54 3.51 3.68 8.02
CA ALA A 54 4.01 3.59 6.64
C ALA A 54 4.84 2.32 6.45
N GLY A 55 5.60 1.95 7.47
CA GLY A 55 6.50 0.81 7.47
C GLY A 55 7.59 0.95 8.52
N VAL A 56 8.60 0.09 8.42
CA VAL A 56 9.77 0.10 9.29
C VAL A 56 11.03 -0.03 8.45
N PHE A 57 12.09 0.69 8.83
CA PHE A 57 13.44 0.39 8.37
C PHE A 57 14.05 -0.66 9.31
N VAL A 58 14.61 -1.70 8.72
CA VAL A 58 15.33 -2.78 9.41
C VAL A 58 16.79 -2.65 9.05
N ILE A 59 17.62 -2.33 10.01
CA ILE A 59 19.06 -2.14 9.86
C ILE A 59 19.76 -3.29 10.57
N LYS A 60 20.49 -4.11 9.81
CA LYS A 60 21.24 -5.25 10.34
C LYS A 60 22.56 -5.40 9.59
N ASP A 61 23.67 -5.58 10.30
CA ASP A 61 25.00 -5.78 9.72
C ASP A 61 25.40 -4.69 8.70
N GLY A 62 25.04 -3.43 8.98
CA GLY A 62 25.26 -2.30 8.07
C GLY A 62 24.36 -2.25 6.83
N LYS A 63 23.43 -3.21 6.67
CA LYS A 63 22.46 -3.25 5.57
C LYS A 63 21.13 -2.68 6.01
N VAL A 64 20.58 -1.77 5.21
CA VAL A 64 19.27 -1.15 5.43
C VAL A 64 18.24 -1.83 4.53
N ARG A 65 17.11 -2.29 5.11
CA ARG A 65 15.97 -2.85 4.39
C ARG A 65 14.69 -2.15 4.79
N TRP A 66 13.90 -1.73 3.82
CA TRP A 66 12.55 -1.18 4.07
C TRP A 66 11.51 -2.30 4.10
N ARG A 67 10.59 -2.25 5.07
CA ARG A 67 9.40 -3.11 5.16
C ARG A 67 8.17 -2.23 5.27
N SER A 68 7.36 -2.21 4.22
CA SER A 68 6.14 -1.41 4.17
C SER A 68 5.01 -2.05 4.98
N ALA A 69 4.20 -1.23 5.66
CA ALA A 69 2.98 -1.65 6.34
C ALA A 69 1.79 -1.66 5.36
N VAL A 70 1.88 -2.45 4.29
CA VAL A 70 0.81 -2.59 3.30
C VAL A 70 -0.22 -3.59 3.82
N ASP A 71 -1.50 -3.26 3.66
CA ASP A 71 -2.62 -4.15 3.92
C ASP A 71 -2.81 -5.06 2.69
N ASP A 72 -2.10 -6.18 2.68
CA ASP A 72 -2.11 -7.14 1.55
C ASP A 72 -3.51 -7.70 1.29
N THR A 73 -4.31 -7.88 2.35
CA THR A 73 -5.71 -8.32 2.24
C THR A 73 -6.54 -7.32 1.44
N ARG A 74 -6.39 -6.03 1.71
CA ARG A 74 -7.09 -4.98 0.96
C ARG A 74 -6.63 -4.91 -0.50
N VAL A 75 -5.33 -5.05 -0.75
CA VAL A 75 -4.79 -5.09 -2.12
C VAL A 75 -5.36 -6.29 -2.88
N ALA A 76 -5.35 -7.47 -2.28
CA ALA A 76 -5.91 -8.68 -2.86
C ALA A 76 -7.41 -8.53 -3.14
N MET A 77 -8.17 -8.02 -2.18
CA MET A 77 -9.61 -7.75 -2.34
C MET A 77 -9.89 -6.80 -3.51
N MET A 78 -9.08 -5.75 -3.69
CA MET A 78 -9.23 -4.83 -4.81
C MET A 78 -8.95 -5.50 -6.16
N GLY A 79 -7.92 -6.36 -6.22
CA GLY A 79 -7.62 -7.17 -7.41
C GLY A 79 -8.75 -8.12 -7.77
N ILE A 80 -9.33 -8.81 -6.78
CA ILE A 80 -10.47 -9.71 -6.98
C ILE A 80 -11.69 -8.94 -7.46
N LEU A 81 -11.99 -7.77 -6.86
CA LEU A 81 -13.11 -6.93 -7.28
C LEU A 81 -12.97 -6.47 -8.73
N VAL A 82 -11.78 -5.98 -9.11
CA VAL A 82 -11.49 -5.57 -10.50
C VAL A 82 -11.64 -6.76 -11.45
N GLY A 83 -11.15 -7.94 -11.07
CA GLY A 83 -11.31 -9.17 -11.84
C GLY A 83 -12.78 -9.58 -12.02
N LEU A 84 -13.57 -9.53 -10.95
CA LEU A 84 -15.00 -9.85 -10.97
C LEU A 84 -15.79 -8.87 -11.84
N VAL A 85 -15.53 -7.57 -11.71
CA VAL A 85 -16.17 -6.54 -12.55
C VAL A 85 -15.79 -6.74 -14.03
N SER A 86 -14.53 -7.00 -14.32
CA SER A 86 -14.08 -7.26 -15.70
C SER A 86 -14.74 -8.51 -16.29
N ALA A 87 -14.80 -9.60 -15.51
CA ALA A 87 -15.41 -10.86 -15.94
C ALA A 87 -16.92 -10.73 -16.16
N THR A 88 -17.63 -10.01 -15.30
CA THR A 88 -19.07 -9.77 -15.46
C THR A 88 -19.37 -8.92 -16.69
N LEU A 89 -18.60 -7.85 -16.93
CA LEU A 89 -18.73 -7.04 -18.14
C LEU A 89 -18.43 -7.83 -19.41
N ALA A 90 -17.37 -8.65 -19.41
CA ALA A 90 -17.04 -9.53 -20.52
C ALA A 90 -18.15 -10.57 -20.78
N GLY A 91 -18.69 -11.19 -19.72
CA GLY A 91 -19.81 -12.12 -19.83
C GLY A 91 -21.05 -11.46 -20.41
N VAL A 92 -21.42 -10.27 -19.93
CA VAL A 92 -22.55 -9.50 -20.49
C VAL A 92 -22.30 -9.12 -21.95
N ALA A 93 -21.08 -8.72 -22.30
CA ALA A 93 -20.72 -8.40 -23.68
C ALA A 93 -20.85 -9.63 -24.59
N MET A 94 -20.39 -10.81 -24.16
CA MET A 94 -20.53 -12.06 -24.91
C MET A 94 -21.99 -12.47 -25.09
N VAL A 95 -22.85 -12.24 -24.09
CA VAL A 95 -24.29 -12.53 -24.22
C VAL A 95 -24.97 -11.55 -25.19
N LYS A 96 -24.64 -10.26 -25.12
CA LYS A 96 -25.28 -9.23 -25.95
C LYS A 96 -24.75 -9.17 -27.39
N ARG A 97 -23.48 -9.48 -27.60
CA ARG A 97 -22.79 -9.45 -28.89
C ARG A 97 -21.87 -10.67 -28.97
N PRO A 98 -22.44 -11.87 -29.11
CA PRO A 98 -21.65 -13.08 -29.21
C PRO A 98 -20.63 -12.93 -30.36
N PRO A 99 -19.33 -13.10 -30.07
CA PRO A 99 -18.29 -12.96 -31.09
C PRO A 99 -18.27 -14.14 -32.07
N TRP A 100 -18.99 -15.22 -31.77
CA TRP A 100 -19.05 -16.39 -32.64
C TRP A 100 -20.09 -16.20 -33.76
N PRO A 101 -19.80 -16.72 -34.96
CA PRO A 101 -20.77 -16.74 -36.06
C PRO A 101 -21.99 -17.58 -35.69
N ASP A 102 -23.15 -17.17 -36.22
CA ASP A 102 -24.46 -17.75 -35.92
C ASP A 102 -24.56 -19.20 -36.44
N VAL A 103 -24.51 -20.19 -35.53
CA VAL A 103 -24.50 -21.61 -35.90
C VAL A 103 -25.94 -22.09 -36.08
N ARG A 104 -26.47 -21.93 -37.29
CA ARG A 104 -27.74 -22.58 -37.68
C ARG A 104 -27.46 -24.02 -38.11
N GLY A 105 -27.73 -24.97 -37.21
CA GLY A 105 -27.67 -26.39 -37.52
C GLY A 105 -28.84 -26.79 -38.42
N THR A 106 -28.58 -27.01 -39.71
CA THR A 106 -29.53 -27.69 -40.59
C THR A 106 -29.46 -29.19 -40.29
N PHE A 107 -30.39 -29.68 -39.44
CA PHE A 107 -30.59 -31.10 -39.28
C PHE A 107 -31.35 -31.63 -40.50
N THR A 108 -30.62 -32.22 -41.44
CA THR A 108 -31.23 -32.99 -42.53
C THR A 108 -31.49 -34.41 -42.00
N ARG A 109 -32.74 -34.86 -42.15
CA ARG A 109 -33.20 -36.21 -41.81
C ARG A 109 -33.16 -37.10 -43.05
#